data_AF-A0A7K2PAP3-F1
#
_entry.id   AF-A0A7K2PAP3-F1
#
_cell.length_a   1.000
_cell.length_b   1.000
_cell.length_c   1.000
_cell.angle_alpha   90.00
_cell.angle_beta   90.00
_cell.angle_gamma   90.00
#
_symmetry.space_group_name_H-M   'P 1'
#
loop_
_entity.id
_entity.type
_entity.pdbx_description
1 polymer ?
#
loop_
_entity_poly.entity_id
_entity_poly.type
_entity_poly.pdbx_seq_one_letter_code
_entity_poly.pdbx_strand_id
1 'polypeptide(L)'
;APRTACARVSPDATTADALAAVAGPLRYNTNALLCAIAGYPKSGCGEQVSQERETRDTPSASAQKDASDDGGPSLGLIAGISVIAALAAAGAWQARRRRNATR
;
A
#
# COMPACT_ATOMS: atom_id res chain seq x y z
N ALA A 1 -11.39 -26.02 -12.21
CA ALA A 1 -12.29 -25.80 -13.35
C ALA A 1 -13.06 -24.50 -13.12
N PRO A 2 -13.20 -23.61 -14.12
CA PRO A 2 -14.01 -22.40 -14.00
C PRO A 2 -15.46 -22.79 -13.69
N ARG A 3 -16.09 -22.07 -12.75
CA ARG A 3 -17.47 -22.31 -12.32
C ARG A 3 -18.35 -21.25 -12.98
N THR A 4 -19.28 -21.68 -13.84
CA THR A 4 -20.32 -20.81 -14.41
C THR A 4 -21.65 -21.21 -13.80
N ALA A 5 -22.22 -20.32 -12.99
CA ALA A 5 -23.51 -20.53 -12.33
C ALA A 5 -24.28 -19.22 -12.26
N CYS A 6 -25.61 -19.31 -12.26
CA CYS A 6 -26.50 -18.17 -12.05
C CYS A 6 -27.04 -18.21 -10.62
N ALA A 7 -27.06 -17.05 -9.95
CA ALA A 7 -27.66 -16.89 -8.63
C ALA A 7 -29.05 -16.25 -8.78
N ARG A 8 -30.05 -16.78 -8.06
CA ARG A 8 -31.34 -16.10 -7.88
C ARG A 8 -31.35 -15.44 -6.52
N VAL A 9 -31.50 -14.12 -6.50
CA VAL A 9 -31.47 -13.30 -5.27
C VAL A 9 -32.60 -12.27 -5.27
N SER A 10 -32.83 -11.66 -4.11
CA SER A 10 -33.75 -10.53 -3.95
C SER A 10 -33.31 -9.32 -4.82
N PRO A 11 -34.23 -8.45 -5.27
CA PRO A 11 -33.87 -7.21 -5.96
C PRO A 11 -32.94 -6.29 -5.15
N ASP A 12 -33.07 -6.33 -3.82
CA ASP A 12 -32.26 -5.52 -2.89
C ASP A 12 -30.99 -6.26 -2.39
N ALA A 13 -30.66 -7.41 -2.98
CA ALA A 13 -29.52 -8.22 -2.57
C ALA A 13 -28.18 -7.60 -2.98
N THR A 14 -27.16 -7.83 -2.15
CA THR A 14 -25.80 -7.38 -2.44
C THR A 14 -25.07 -8.37 -3.36
N THR A 15 -23.93 -7.94 -3.90
CA THR A 15 -23.04 -8.83 -4.66
C THR A 15 -22.54 -10.01 -3.83
N ALA A 16 -22.36 -9.81 -2.51
CA ALA A 16 -21.98 -10.87 -1.58
C ALA A 16 -23.07 -11.95 -1.45
N ASP A 17 -24.35 -11.55 -1.40
CA ASP A 17 -25.48 -12.49 -1.34
C ASP A 17 -25.56 -13.35 -2.60
N ALA A 18 -25.38 -12.73 -3.77
CA ALA A 18 -25.34 -13.45 -5.04
C ALA A 18 -24.21 -14.47 -5.10
N LEU A 19 -23.02 -14.12 -4.61
CA LEU A 19 -21.88 -15.03 -4.55
C LEU A 19 -22.12 -16.16 -3.53
N ALA A 20 -22.66 -15.85 -2.36
CA ALA A 20 -22.95 -16.83 -1.31
C ALA A 20 -23.93 -17.92 -1.80
N ALA A 21 -24.90 -17.54 -2.65
CA ALA A 21 -25.87 -18.47 -3.22
C ALA A 21 -25.26 -19.54 -4.13
N VAL A 22 -24.10 -19.29 -4.75
CA VAL A 22 -23.53 -20.18 -5.79
C VAL A 22 -22.12 -20.68 -5.51
N ALA A 23 -21.38 -20.05 -4.60
CA ALA A 23 -19.96 -20.30 -4.39
C ALA A 23 -19.57 -20.59 -2.93
N GLY A 24 -20.55 -20.89 -2.08
CA GLY A 24 -20.29 -21.36 -0.72
C GLY A 24 -19.42 -22.63 -0.68
N PRO A 25 -18.66 -22.87 0.41
CA PRO A 25 -18.55 -22.04 1.62
C PRO A 25 -17.65 -20.80 1.44
N LEU A 26 -18.12 -19.65 1.92
CA LEU A 26 -17.37 -18.40 1.98
C LEU A 26 -16.75 -18.24 3.38
N ARG A 27 -15.51 -17.74 3.46
CA ARG A 27 -14.89 -17.33 4.73
C ARG A 27 -14.61 -15.83 4.69
N TYR A 28 -14.99 -15.12 5.75
CA TYR A 28 -14.68 -13.71 5.93
C TYR A 28 -13.78 -13.51 7.16
N ASN A 29 -12.94 -12.47 7.16
CA ASN A 29 -12.23 -12.04 8.36
C ASN A 29 -13.04 -11.01 9.17
N THR A 30 -12.49 -10.58 10.30
CA THR A 30 -13.08 -9.57 11.19
C THR A 30 -13.23 -8.18 10.55
N ASN A 31 -12.55 -7.93 9.42
CA ASN A 31 -12.66 -6.69 8.64
C ASN A 31 -13.64 -6.81 7.46
N ALA A 32 -14.47 -7.86 7.43
CA ALA A 32 -15.42 -8.17 6.36
C ALA A 32 -14.78 -8.39 4.96
N LEU A 33 -13.48 -8.73 4.90
CA LEU A 33 -12.83 -9.15 3.65
C LEU A 33 -13.09 -10.63 3.37
N LEU A 34 -13.37 -10.96 2.12
CA LEU A 34 -13.58 -12.34 1.68
C LEU A 34 -12.25 -13.06 1.51
N CYS A 35 -12.03 -14.10 2.32
CA CYS A 35 -10.79 -14.86 2.41
C CYS A 35 -10.77 -16.13 1.58
N ALA A 36 -11.92 -16.79 1.42
CA ALA A 36 -12.00 -18.07 0.71
C ALA A 36 -13.33 -18.23 -0.01
N ILE A 37 -13.26 -18.86 -1.18
CA ILE A 37 -14.41 -19.24 -2.00
C ILE A 37 -14.31 -20.73 -2.26
N ALA A 38 -15.40 -21.47 -2.04
CA ALA A 38 -15.42 -22.93 -2.19
C ALA A 38 -14.29 -23.65 -1.41
N GLY A 39 -13.90 -23.11 -0.25
CA GLY A 39 -12.88 -23.70 0.63
C GLY A 39 -11.42 -23.42 0.26
N TYR A 40 -11.14 -22.62 -0.78
CA TYR A 40 -9.78 -22.19 -1.12
C TYR A 40 -9.61 -20.66 -1.05
N PRO A 41 -8.50 -20.16 -0.48
CA PRO A 41 -7.49 -20.89 0.29
C PRO A 41 -8.05 -21.45 1.62
N LYS A 42 -7.52 -22.61 2.05
CA LYS A 42 -7.98 -23.30 3.27
C LYS A 42 -7.67 -22.50 4.54
N SER A 43 -6.56 -21.78 4.54
CA SER A 43 -6.05 -20.95 5.62
C SER A 43 -5.43 -19.68 5.06
N GLY A 44 -5.28 -18.66 5.90
CA GLY A 44 -4.90 -17.33 5.46
C GLY A 44 -6.11 -16.50 5.00
N CYS A 45 -5.95 -15.18 5.00
CA CYS A 45 -6.91 -14.20 4.53
C CYS A 45 -6.22 -12.95 3.95
N GLY A 46 -5.18 -13.15 3.15
CA GLY A 46 -4.43 -12.04 2.56
C GLY A 46 -3.67 -11.24 3.62
N GLU A 47 -3.11 -11.94 4.61
CA GLU A 47 -2.14 -11.38 5.55
C GLU A 47 -1.13 -10.53 4.78
N GLN A 48 -0.80 -9.35 5.30
CA GLN A 48 0.26 -8.54 4.71
C GLN A 48 1.50 -9.43 4.61
N VAL A 49 1.90 -9.75 3.39
CA VAL A 49 3.26 -10.24 3.18
C VAL A 49 4.15 -9.14 3.70
N SER A 50 5.01 -9.49 4.66
CA SER A 50 6.16 -8.65 4.94
C SER A 50 6.82 -8.43 3.59
N GLN A 51 6.71 -7.23 3.03
CA GLN A 51 7.72 -6.82 2.08
C GLN A 51 9.00 -6.99 2.89
N GLU A 52 9.83 -7.98 2.52
CA GLU A 52 11.22 -7.99 2.93
C GLU A 52 11.68 -6.54 2.80
N ARG A 53 12.01 -5.90 3.93
CA ARG A 53 12.14 -4.45 4.02
C ARG A 53 13.18 -3.97 3.03
N GLU A 54 12.72 -3.62 1.83
CA GLU A 54 13.25 -2.53 1.04
C GLU A 54 12.33 -1.33 1.36
N THR A 55 12.57 -0.75 2.53
CA THR A 55 12.21 0.62 2.91
C THR A 55 10.76 1.07 2.66
N ARG A 56 9.93 1.08 3.73
CA ARG A 56 8.97 2.15 4.05
C ARG A 56 8.20 1.85 5.34
N ASP A 57 8.85 2.07 6.48
CA ASP A 57 8.12 2.48 7.68
C ASP A 57 8.01 4.01 7.61
N THR A 58 6.84 4.52 7.21
CA THR A 58 6.45 5.91 7.45
C THR A 58 5.69 5.97 8.78
N PRO A 59 6.27 6.51 9.87
CA PRO A 59 5.45 7.02 10.94
C PRO A 59 4.84 8.35 10.48
N SER A 60 3.54 8.47 10.72
CA SER A 60 2.77 9.69 10.60
C SER A 60 3.50 10.88 11.22
N ALA A 61 3.37 12.05 10.58
CA ALA A 61 3.95 13.29 11.03
C ALA A 61 3.49 13.66 12.45
N SER A 62 4.41 13.59 13.41
CA SER A 62 4.39 14.40 14.62
C SER A 62 5.83 14.78 14.93
N ALA A 63 6.16 16.04 14.70
CA ALA A 63 7.43 16.62 15.07
C ALA A 63 7.58 16.60 16.60
N GLN A 64 8.62 15.97 17.11
CA GLN A 64 9.25 16.37 18.36
C GLN A 64 10.75 16.06 18.26
N LYS A 65 11.56 17.12 18.29
CA LYS A 65 12.97 17.03 18.65
C LYS A 65 13.03 16.41 20.03
N ASP A 66 13.89 15.42 20.21
CA ASP A 66 14.91 15.45 21.25
C ASP A 66 15.96 14.38 20.97
N ALA A 67 17.21 14.79 21.13
CA ALA A 67 18.38 13.98 20.93
C ALA A 67 18.47 12.89 22.01
N SER A 68 18.78 11.67 21.61
CA SER A 68 19.63 10.76 22.38
C SER A 68 20.15 9.70 21.45
N ASP A 69 21.48 9.60 21.44
CA ASP A 69 22.31 8.59 20.82
C ASP A 69 21.73 7.18 21.00
N ASP A 70 21.49 6.52 19.87
CA ASP A 70 21.74 5.10 19.61
C ASP A 70 21.23 4.80 18.18
N GLY A 71 21.74 5.56 17.22
CA GLY A 71 21.30 5.55 15.82
C GLY A 71 22.33 4.89 14.93
N GLY A 72 22.17 3.58 14.67
CA GLY A 72 22.94 2.90 13.63
C GLY A 72 22.85 3.65 12.29
N PRO A 73 23.92 3.68 11.46
CA PRO A 73 23.97 4.53 10.28
C PRO A 73 22.82 4.25 9.31
N SER A 74 21.80 5.09 9.33
CA SER A 74 20.69 5.05 8.37
C SER A 74 21.17 5.54 7.01
N LEU A 75 21.99 4.74 6.33
CA LEU A 75 22.51 5.03 4.98
C LEU A 75 21.38 5.37 4.02
N GLY A 76 20.22 4.71 4.16
CA GLY A 76 19.03 5.02 3.38
C GLY A 76 18.48 6.43 3.60
N LEU A 77 18.55 6.96 4.82
CA LEU A 77 18.08 8.31 5.13
C LEU A 77 19.03 9.37 4.54
N ILE A 78 20.34 9.18 4.71
CA ILE A 78 21.35 10.10 4.17
C ILE A 78 21.32 10.09 2.63
N ALA A 79 21.22 8.91 2.02
CA ALA A 79 21.09 8.77 0.57
C ALA A 79 19.79 9.39 0.05
N GLY A 80 18.67 9.22 0.76
CA GLY A 80 17.40 9.85 0.40
C GLY A 80 17.48 11.37 0.42
N ILE A 81 18.02 11.96 1.50
CA ILE A 81 18.16 13.41 1.64
C ILE A 81 19.10 13.99 0.58
N SER A 82 20.21 13.31 0.29
CA SER A 82 21.19 13.80 -0.70
C SER A 82 20.59 13.85 -2.11
N VAL A 83 19.81 12.83 -2.50
CA VAL A 83 19.10 12.81 -3.80
C VAL A 83 18.10 13.96 -3.90
N ILE A 84 17.27 14.17 -2.87
CA ILE A 84 16.27 15.25 -2.86
C ILE A 84 16.96 16.62 -2.92
N ALA A 85 18.04 16.81 -2.16
CA ALA A 85 18.82 18.05 -2.16
C ALA A 85 19.45 18.32 -3.54
N ALA A 86 20.01 17.30 -4.19
CA ALA A 86 20.58 17.42 -5.53
C ALA A 86 19.51 17.80 -6.57
N LEU A 87 18.33 17.18 -6.54
CA LEU A 87 17.21 17.51 -7.42
C LEU A 87 16.71 18.94 -7.21
N ALA A 88 16.58 19.38 -5.96
CA ALA A 88 16.19 20.76 -5.64
C ALA A 88 17.21 21.78 -6.16
N ALA A 89 18.50 21.52 -5.98
CA ALA A 89 19.59 22.37 -6.49
C ALA A 89 19.58 22.45 -8.03
N ALA A 90 19.41 21.30 -8.71
CA ALA A 90 19.29 21.25 -10.17
C ALA A 90 18.08 22.04 -10.67
N GLY A 91 16.92 21.89 -10.02
CA GLY A 91 15.72 22.67 -10.34
C GLY A 91 15.92 24.18 -10.17
N ALA A 92 16.56 24.60 -9.08
CA ALA A 92 16.90 26.01 -8.85
C ALA A 92 17.88 26.56 -9.90
N TRP A 93 18.89 25.78 -10.27
CA TRP A 93 19.86 26.16 -11.31
C TRP A 93 19.20 26.27 -12.69
N GLN A 94 18.34 25.31 -13.04
CA GLN A 94 17.60 25.33 -14.30
C GLN A 94 16.63 26.51 -14.38
N ALA A 95 15.97 26.86 -13.26
CA ALA A 95 15.13 28.05 -13.19
C ALA A 95 15.95 29.34 -13.33
N ARG A 96 17.12 29.44 -12.70
CA ARG A 96 18.03 30.60 -12.85
C ARG A 96 18.55 30.72 -14.29
N ARG A 97 18.96 29.62 -14.91
CA ARG A 97 19.46 29.61 -16.29
C ARG A 97 18.38 30.04 -17.29
N ARG A 98 17.14 29.60 -17.11
CA ARG A 98 16.01 30.02 -17.97
C ARG A 98 15.69 31.51 -17.83
N ARG A 99 15.81 32.08 -16.62
CA ARG A 99 15.60 33.52 -16.38
C ARG A 99 16.68 34.41 -17.00
N ASN A 100 17.90 33.89 -17.17
CA ASN A 100 19.00 34.63 -17.81
C ASN A 100 18.94 34.59 -19.35
N ALA A 101 18.11 33.72 -19.95
CA ALA A 101 17.88 33.70 -21.40
C ALA A 101 16.73 34.62 -21.85
N THR A 102 15.94 35.12 -20.90
CA THR A 102 14.81 36.05 -21.13
C THR A 102 15.13 37.48 -20.65
N ARG A 103 16.40 37.81 -20.45
CA ARG A 103 16.88 39.19 -20.27
C ARG A 103 17.68 39.62 -21.49
#